data_AF-A9WSM5-F1
#
_entry.id   AF-A9WSM5-F1
#
_cell.length_a   1.000
_cell.length_b   1.000
_cell.length_c   1.000
_cell.angle_alpha   90.00
_cell.angle_beta   90.00
_cell.angle_gamma   90.00
#
_symmetry.space_group_name_H-M   'P 1'
#
loop_
_entity.id
_entity.type
_entity.pdbx_description
1 polymer ?
#
loop_
_entity_poly.entity_id
_entity_poly.type
_entity_poly.pdbx_seq_one_letter_code
_entity_poly.pdbx_strand_id
1 'polypeptide(L)'
;MSNPEQDYVPVSEETAEAELAAEQLTAAQIDTAVEVLGAVHLLDEEDPRYVAVRRATGKMFKAVKRYRRTSKRDAVNAADQAVIALTATAAPDRIDDETRGNKLQSSATGEVAGTLIRPRPCYICKQPYTQVDYFYHQLCPECAAFNHSKRDARTDLSGRRALLTGGRAKIGMYIALRLLRDGAHTTITTRFPQDAARRFAAMEDSADWLDRLEIVGIDLRDPAQVMALTDSLNEAGPLDILINNAAQTVRRSSGAYQPLIDAEIEPISSDLAARMPKILTFGHAHDIYPLALASSVNEHPVLAADAITSLALSTGSASLERIEAGTAIDAGGLVPDQARINSWTQVVDEVDPLEMLEVQLCNVTAPFLLVSRLRPAMRRSAAHRKYIVNVSAMEGQFSRAYKGPGHPHTNMAKAALNMMTRTSSQEMLDTDGILMSAVDTGWITDERPNFTKVRLADEGFHAPLDLVDGAARVYDLIVMGEAGVDLHGSFLKDFKPSPW
;
A
#
# COMPACT_ATOMS: atom_id res chain seq x y z
N MET A 1 10.34 -20.19 -7.10
CA MET A 1 10.07 -18.97 -7.89
C MET A 1 11.31 -18.72 -8.73
N SER A 2 11.15 -18.84 -10.04
CA SER A 2 12.21 -18.63 -11.03
C SER A 2 12.67 -17.17 -11.01
N ASN A 3 13.99 -17.01 -11.07
CA ASN A 3 14.72 -15.74 -11.10
C ASN A 3 14.18 -14.81 -12.24
N PRO A 4 13.76 -13.56 -11.99
CA PRO A 4 13.21 -12.68 -13.02
C PRO A 4 14.25 -11.69 -13.59
N GLU A 5 15.52 -12.07 -13.65
CA GLU A 5 16.53 -11.39 -14.46
C GLU A 5 16.75 -12.15 -15.76
N GLN A 6 15.76 -12.09 -16.66
CA GLN A 6 15.85 -12.32 -18.10
C GLN A 6 14.44 -12.20 -18.66
N ASP A 7 14.19 -11.13 -19.41
CA ASP A 7 13.30 -11.08 -20.59
C ASP A 7 12.89 -9.62 -20.89
N TYR A 8 13.86 -8.74 -21.13
CA TYR A 8 13.74 -7.91 -22.33
C TYR A 8 14.28 -8.78 -23.45
N VAL A 9 13.39 -9.49 -24.14
CA VAL A 9 13.74 -10.12 -25.41
C VAL A 9 13.73 -8.96 -26.40
N PRO A 10 14.88 -8.43 -26.86
CA PRO A 10 14.85 -7.62 -28.07
C PRO A 10 14.15 -8.50 -29.11
N VAL A 11 13.28 -7.93 -29.95
CA VAL A 11 12.82 -8.59 -31.18
C VAL A 11 14.08 -9.24 -31.76
N SER A 12 14.19 -10.57 -31.63
CA SER A 12 15.47 -11.23 -31.87
C SER A 12 15.86 -10.90 -33.30
N GLU A 13 17.15 -10.76 -33.61
CA GLU A 13 17.59 -10.58 -35.00
C GLU A 13 16.95 -11.66 -35.92
N GLU A 14 16.67 -12.86 -35.38
CA GLU A 14 15.85 -13.91 -36.02
C GLU A 14 14.42 -13.49 -36.43
N THR A 15 13.71 -12.66 -35.65
CA THR A 15 12.36 -12.19 -36.00
C THR A 15 12.36 -11.10 -37.09
N ALA A 16 13.35 -10.20 -37.08
CA ALA A 16 13.49 -9.19 -38.14
C ALA A 16 13.96 -9.81 -39.47
N GLU A 17 14.87 -10.78 -39.43
CA GLU A 17 15.28 -11.55 -40.61
C GLU A 17 14.14 -12.46 -41.14
N ALA A 18 13.31 -13.03 -40.26
CA ALA A 18 12.17 -13.83 -40.67
C ALA A 18 11.05 -13.00 -41.32
N GLU A 19 10.82 -11.76 -40.86
CA GLU A 19 9.87 -10.83 -41.49
C GLU A 19 10.35 -10.37 -42.88
N LEU A 20 11.64 -10.01 -43.00
CA LEU A 20 12.28 -9.70 -44.29
C LEU A 20 12.27 -10.88 -45.28
N ALA A 21 12.42 -12.11 -44.79
CA ALA A 21 12.34 -13.33 -45.61
C ALA A 21 10.90 -13.67 -46.02
N ALA A 22 9.90 -13.34 -45.19
CA ALA A 22 8.49 -13.54 -45.51
C ALA A 22 8.00 -12.56 -46.59
N GLU A 23 8.48 -11.31 -46.58
CA GLU A 23 8.19 -10.31 -47.62
C GLU A 23 8.75 -10.67 -49.01
N GLN A 24 9.70 -11.60 -49.10
CA GLN A 24 10.34 -12.04 -50.34
C GLN A 24 9.66 -13.26 -51.00
N LEU A 25 8.60 -13.81 -50.42
CA LEU A 25 7.88 -14.97 -50.98
C LEU A 25 6.89 -14.53 -52.08
N THR A 26 7.15 -14.97 -53.31
CA THR A 26 6.26 -14.73 -54.45
C THR A 26 5.09 -15.74 -54.48
N ALA A 27 3.96 -15.36 -55.09
CA ALA A 27 2.82 -16.26 -55.29
C ALA A 27 3.22 -17.58 -55.98
N ALA A 28 4.09 -17.51 -57.00
CA ALA A 28 4.58 -18.70 -57.70
C ALA A 28 5.38 -19.67 -56.82
N GLN A 29 6.15 -19.16 -55.85
CA GLN A 29 6.88 -19.99 -54.89
C GLN A 29 5.92 -20.67 -53.91
N ILE A 30 4.85 -19.98 -53.50
CA ILE A 30 3.80 -20.56 -52.64
C ILE A 30 3.04 -21.66 -53.39
N ASP A 31 2.64 -21.42 -54.64
CA ASP A 31 1.93 -22.40 -55.47
C ASP A 31 2.79 -23.67 -55.66
N THR A 32 4.08 -23.50 -55.95
CA THR A 32 5.04 -24.60 -56.06
C THR A 32 5.15 -25.37 -54.73
N ALA A 33 5.21 -24.67 -53.59
CA ALA A 33 5.27 -25.31 -52.28
C ALA A 33 4.00 -26.11 -51.96
N VAL A 34 2.83 -25.59 -52.32
CA VAL A 34 1.54 -26.29 -52.16
C VAL A 34 1.47 -27.54 -53.04
N GLU A 35 1.91 -27.45 -54.30
CA GLU A 35 2.00 -28.60 -55.22
C GLU A 35 2.90 -29.70 -54.65
N VAL A 36 4.10 -29.33 -54.19
CA VAL A 36 5.06 -30.26 -53.57
C VAL A 36 4.46 -30.91 -52.32
N LEU A 37 3.82 -30.14 -51.42
CA LEU A 37 3.16 -30.69 -50.23
C LEU A 37 1.97 -31.61 -50.59
N GLY A 38 1.28 -31.32 -51.69
CA GLY A 38 0.20 -32.13 -52.23
C GLY A 38 0.64 -33.48 -52.78
N ALA A 39 1.90 -33.64 -53.18
CA ALA A 39 2.41 -34.88 -53.79
C ALA A 39 3.45 -35.63 -52.94
N VAL A 40 4.13 -34.96 -52.00
CA VAL A 40 5.27 -35.54 -51.24
C VAL A 40 4.90 -36.79 -50.44
N HIS A 41 3.64 -36.91 -50.01
CA HIS A 41 3.13 -38.05 -49.26
C HIS A 41 3.07 -39.35 -50.08
N LEU A 42 3.29 -39.29 -51.39
CA LEU A 42 3.35 -40.44 -52.29
C LEU A 42 4.78 -41.05 -52.38
N LEU A 43 5.79 -40.38 -51.81
CA LEU A 43 7.16 -40.91 -51.71
C LEU A 43 7.30 -41.90 -50.55
N ASP A 44 8.29 -42.78 -50.63
CA ASP A 44 8.66 -43.67 -49.54
C ASP A 44 9.12 -42.88 -48.30
N GLU A 45 8.84 -43.38 -47.08
CA GLU A 45 9.13 -42.67 -45.84
C GLU A 45 10.64 -42.50 -45.55
N GLU A 46 11.47 -43.33 -46.15
CA GLU A 46 12.94 -43.24 -46.07
C GLU A 46 13.54 -42.40 -47.23
N ASP A 47 12.73 -41.91 -48.18
CA ASP A 47 13.21 -41.05 -49.27
C ASP A 47 13.77 -39.72 -48.69
N PRO A 48 15.01 -39.32 -49.04
CA PRO A 48 15.62 -38.10 -48.53
C PRO A 48 14.77 -36.83 -48.75
N ARG A 49 13.99 -36.77 -49.83
CA ARG A 49 13.08 -35.65 -50.14
C ARG A 49 11.88 -35.63 -49.19
N TYR A 50 11.30 -36.80 -48.90
CA TYR A 50 10.24 -36.94 -47.89
C TYR A 50 10.76 -36.53 -46.51
N VAL A 51 11.94 -37.01 -46.11
CA VAL A 51 12.56 -36.67 -44.82
C VAL A 51 12.84 -35.16 -44.70
N ALA A 52 13.32 -34.52 -45.77
CA ALA A 52 13.59 -33.07 -45.79
C ALA A 52 12.30 -32.26 -45.59
N VAL A 53 11.24 -32.56 -46.36
CA VAL A 53 9.94 -31.87 -46.25
C VAL A 53 9.26 -32.16 -44.91
N ARG A 54 9.33 -33.40 -44.40
CA ARG A 54 8.82 -33.77 -43.05
C ARG A 54 9.49 -32.97 -41.94
N ARG A 55 10.81 -32.79 -41.99
CA ARG A 55 11.55 -31.98 -41.00
C ARG A 55 11.17 -30.49 -41.09
N ALA A 56 11.03 -29.95 -42.31
CA ALA A 56 10.64 -28.56 -42.52
C ALA A 56 9.19 -28.28 -42.07
N THR A 57 8.25 -29.13 -42.46
CA THR A 57 6.82 -29.04 -42.07
C THR A 57 6.62 -29.28 -40.58
N GLY A 58 7.47 -30.09 -39.93
CA GLY A 58 7.46 -30.27 -38.48
C GLY A 58 7.71 -28.97 -37.69
N LYS A 59 8.55 -28.06 -38.22
CA LYS A 59 8.73 -26.71 -37.63
C LYS A 59 7.45 -25.87 -37.78
N MET A 60 6.86 -25.87 -38.97
CA MET A 60 5.60 -25.16 -39.25
C MET A 60 4.44 -25.67 -38.38
N PHE A 61 4.28 -26.99 -38.24
CA PHE A 61 3.26 -27.59 -37.38
C PHE A 61 3.43 -27.18 -35.90
N LYS A 62 4.68 -27.19 -35.39
CA LYS A 62 4.99 -26.70 -34.03
C LYS A 62 4.67 -25.22 -33.87
N ALA A 63 4.98 -24.38 -34.87
CA ALA A 63 4.66 -22.96 -34.89
C ALA A 63 3.14 -22.72 -34.87
N VAL A 64 2.37 -23.41 -35.71
CA VAL A 64 0.89 -23.33 -35.73
C VAL A 64 0.30 -23.78 -34.40
N LYS A 65 0.80 -24.87 -33.80
CA LYS A 65 0.36 -25.34 -32.48
C LYS A 65 0.69 -24.32 -31.38
N ARG A 66 1.85 -23.65 -31.45
CA ARG A 66 2.23 -22.56 -30.54
C ARG A 66 1.30 -21.37 -30.71
N TYR A 67 1.09 -20.90 -31.94
CA TYR A 67 0.19 -19.79 -32.26
C TYR A 67 -1.23 -20.05 -31.72
N ARG A 68 -1.84 -21.20 -32.05
CA ARG A 68 -3.19 -21.55 -31.55
C ARG A 68 -3.28 -21.56 -30.01
N ARG A 69 -2.24 -22.06 -29.33
CA ARG A 69 -2.17 -22.07 -27.86
C ARG A 69 -2.05 -20.65 -27.31
N THR A 70 -1.21 -19.82 -27.90
CA THR A 70 -1.00 -18.43 -27.53
C THR A 70 -2.28 -17.62 -27.76
N SER A 71 -2.87 -17.64 -28.96
CA SER A 71 -4.11 -16.92 -29.26
C SER A 71 -5.27 -17.31 -28.34
N LYS A 72 -5.43 -18.61 -28.02
CA LYS A 72 -6.44 -19.05 -27.06
C LYS A 72 -6.16 -18.52 -25.65
N ARG A 73 -4.90 -18.57 -25.20
CA ARG A 73 -4.49 -18.04 -23.89
C ARG A 73 -4.74 -16.54 -23.82
N ASP A 74 -4.41 -15.80 -24.87
CA ASP A 74 -4.50 -14.35 -24.90
C ASP A 74 -5.97 -13.91 -24.95
N ALA A 75 -6.83 -14.62 -25.68
CA ALA A 75 -8.28 -14.38 -25.65
C ALA A 75 -8.87 -14.60 -24.25
N VAL A 76 -8.44 -15.66 -23.55
CA VAL A 76 -8.84 -15.93 -22.17
C VAL A 76 -8.31 -14.85 -21.21
N ASN A 77 -7.05 -14.46 -21.34
CA ASN A 77 -6.46 -13.36 -20.55
C ASN A 77 -7.25 -12.07 -20.75
N ALA A 78 -7.55 -11.69 -22.00
CA ALA A 78 -8.27 -10.47 -22.32
C ALA A 78 -9.69 -10.47 -21.74
N ALA A 79 -10.42 -11.60 -21.83
CA ALA A 79 -11.75 -11.72 -21.24
C ALA A 79 -11.70 -11.64 -19.71
N ASP A 80 -10.77 -12.34 -19.06
CA ASP A 80 -10.58 -12.29 -17.60
C ASP A 80 -10.22 -10.86 -17.14
N GLN A 81 -9.36 -10.15 -17.87
CA GLN A 81 -8.96 -8.78 -17.54
C GLN A 81 -10.09 -7.78 -17.73
N ALA A 82 -10.93 -7.95 -18.76
CA ALA A 82 -12.11 -7.13 -18.96
C ALA A 82 -13.09 -7.21 -17.77
N VAL A 83 -13.26 -8.40 -17.17
CA VAL A 83 -14.07 -8.57 -15.95
C VAL A 83 -13.43 -7.87 -14.75
N ILE A 84 -12.11 -7.99 -14.60
CA ILE A 84 -11.37 -7.39 -13.47
C ILE A 84 -11.40 -5.86 -13.52
N ALA A 85 -11.25 -5.28 -14.71
CA ALA A 85 -11.31 -3.83 -14.91
C ALA A 85 -12.66 -3.20 -14.55
N LEU A 86 -13.74 -4.00 -14.43
CA LEU A 86 -15.04 -3.52 -13.94
C LEU A 86 -15.07 -3.32 -12.43
N THR A 87 -14.13 -3.93 -11.71
CA THR A 87 -14.11 -3.85 -10.24
C THR A 87 -13.53 -2.52 -9.76
N ALA A 88 -13.94 -2.09 -8.57
CA ALA A 88 -13.42 -0.85 -7.99
C ALA A 88 -11.91 -0.93 -7.66
N THR A 89 -11.42 -2.09 -7.17
CA THR A 89 -10.01 -2.28 -6.78
C THR A 89 -9.08 -2.59 -7.95
N ALA A 90 -9.59 -2.83 -9.16
CA ALA A 90 -8.75 -2.93 -10.37
C ALA A 90 -9.26 -2.02 -11.49
N ALA A 91 -9.94 -0.94 -11.12
CA ALA A 91 -10.31 0.09 -12.07
C ALA A 91 -9.04 0.64 -12.74
N PRO A 92 -8.98 0.76 -14.07
CA PRO A 92 -7.76 1.17 -14.78
C PRO A 92 -7.21 2.54 -14.36
N ASP A 93 -8.07 3.42 -13.86
CA ASP A 93 -7.75 4.76 -13.36
C ASP A 93 -7.37 4.79 -11.87
N ARG A 94 -7.39 3.63 -11.18
CA ARG A 94 -7.00 3.52 -9.78
C ARG A 94 -5.49 3.69 -9.63
N ILE A 95 -5.09 4.60 -8.74
CA ILE A 95 -3.73 4.67 -8.21
C ILE A 95 -3.71 4.07 -6.81
N ASP A 96 -2.79 3.13 -6.58
CA ASP A 96 -2.56 2.56 -5.25
C ASP A 96 -2.07 3.68 -4.29
N ASP A 97 -2.61 3.72 -3.07
CA ASP A 97 -2.33 4.67 -1.97
C ASP A 97 -3.15 5.97 -1.91
N GLU A 98 -4.11 6.24 -2.80
CA GLU A 98 -4.86 7.51 -2.83
C GLU A 98 -5.65 7.83 -1.54
N THR A 99 -5.47 9.03 -0.99
CA THR A 99 -6.05 9.40 0.31
C THR A 99 -7.47 9.97 0.19
N ARG A 100 -7.88 10.56 -0.95
CA ARG A 100 -9.27 11.04 -1.16
C ARG A 100 -9.81 11.10 -2.59
N GLY A 101 -9.34 10.24 -3.50
CA GLY A 101 -9.81 10.24 -4.87
C GLY A 101 -11.20 9.62 -5.08
N ASN A 102 -12.27 10.28 -4.63
CA ASN A 102 -13.66 9.79 -4.66
C ASN A 102 -13.86 8.40 -3.98
N LYS A 103 -15.11 8.03 -3.66
CA LYS A 103 -15.38 6.63 -3.28
C LYS A 103 -14.92 5.78 -4.46
N LEU A 104 -14.02 4.82 -4.28
CA LEU A 104 -13.72 3.83 -5.32
C LEU A 104 -15.05 3.26 -5.83
N GLN A 105 -15.39 3.53 -7.09
CA GLN A 105 -16.65 3.10 -7.68
C GLN A 105 -16.38 1.98 -8.66
N SER A 106 -17.19 0.94 -8.59
CA SER A 106 -17.24 -0.07 -9.63
C SER A 106 -18.01 0.47 -10.83
N SER A 107 -17.59 0.08 -12.03
CA SER A 107 -18.38 0.26 -13.25
C SER A 107 -19.35 -0.91 -13.51
N ALA A 108 -19.37 -1.91 -12.63
CA ALA A 108 -20.33 -3.00 -12.70
C ALA A 108 -21.76 -2.52 -12.37
N THR A 109 -22.75 -3.13 -13.01
CA THR A 109 -24.18 -2.80 -12.86
C THR A 109 -24.89 -3.63 -11.78
N GLY A 110 -24.14 -4.24 -10.85
CA GLY A 110 -24.65 -5.06 -9.74
C GLY A 110 -23.54 -5.47 -8.77
N GLU A 111 -23.83 -6.40 -7.85
CA GLU A 111 -22.88 -6.87 -6.81
C GLU A 111 -21.76 -7.80 -7.34
N VAL A 112 -21.84 -8.21 -8.60
CA VAL A 112 -20.87 -9.09 -9.25
C VAL A 112 -20.38 -8.41 -10.53
N ALA A 113 -19.06 -8.25 -10.67
CA ALA A 113 -18.44 -7.69 -11.87
C ALA A 113 -18.49 -8.66 -13.07
N GLY A 114 -18.39 -9.96 -12.81
CA GLY A 114 -18.51 -11.00 -13.84
C GLY A 114 -17.93 -12.34 -13.41
N THR A 115 -17.71 -13.22 -14.38
CA THR A 115 -17.16 -14.56 -14.16
C THR A 115 -15.90 -14.76 -15.00
N LEU A 116 -14.78 -15.06 -14.34
CA LEU A 116 -13.52 -15.42 -14.99
C LEU A 116 -13.65 -16.77 -15.70
N ILE A 117 -13.01 -16.89 -16.85
CA ILE A 117 -12.88 -18.14 -17.59
C ILE A 117 -11.90 -19.07 -16.86
N ARG A 118 -10.84 -18.53 -16.26
CA ARG A 118 -9.90 -19.31 -15.44
C ARG A 118 -10.07 -18.97 -13.95
N PRO A 119 -10.10 -20.00 -13.08
CA PRO A 119 -10.11 -19.75 -11.65
C PRO A 119 -8.81 -19.06 -11.21
N ARG A 120 -8.92 -18.13 -10.27
CA ARG A 120 -7.79 -17.46 -9.62
C ARG A 120 -7.82 -17.75 -8.11
N PRO A 121 -6.67 -17.82 -7.43
CA PRO A 121 -6.65 -17.98 -5.98
C PRO A 121 -7.09 -16.68 -5.29
N CYS A 122 -7.96 -16.79 -4.29
CA CYS A 122 -8.32 -15.66 -3.44
C CYS A 122 -7.10 -15.12 -2.67
N TYR A 123 -6.98 -13.79 -2.57
CA TYR A 123 -5.91 -13.13 -1.81
C TYR A 123 -5.90 -13.52 -0.33
N ILE A 124 -7.04 -13.78 0.31
CA ILE A 124 -7.13 -14.16 1.73
C ILE A 124 -7.05 -15.68 1.90
N CYS A 125 -8.10 -16.41 1.51
CA CYS A 125 -8.23 -17.85 1.82
C CYS A 125 -7.48 -18.78 0.85
N LYS A 126 -6.90 -18.23 -0.23
CA LYS A 126 -6.18 -18.96 -1.29
C LYS A 126 -7.02 -19.96 -2.09
N GLN A 127 -8.32 -20.10 -1.81
CA GLN A 127 -9.21 -20.97 -2.57
C GLN A 127 -9.43 -20.43 -3.99
N PRO A 128 -9.48 -21.32 -5.00
CA PRO A 128 -9.78 -20.93 -6.37
C PRO A 128 -11.22 -20.44 -6.50
N TYR A 129 -11.44 -19.36 -7.25
CA TYR A 129 -12.77 -18.81 -7.54
C TYR A 129 -12.82 -18.21 -8.95
N THR A 130 -14.03 -18.08 -9.50
CA THR A 130 -14.26 -17.47 -10.82
C THR A 130 -15.24 -16.30 -10.77
N GLN A 131 -16.19 -16.28 -9.84
CA GLN A 131 -17.13 -15.16 -9.69
C GLN A 131 -16.43 -13.97 -9.00
N VAL A 132 -16.42 -12.82 -9.65
CA VAL A 132 -15.69 -11.62 -9.19
C VAL A 132 -16.66 -10.62 -8.56
N ASP A 133 -16.39 -10.21 -7.33
CA ASP A 133 -17.11 -9.17 -6.62
C ASP A 133 -17.02 -7.81 -7.36
N TYR A 134 -18.04 -6.97 -7.26
CA TYR A 134 -18.04 -5.66 -7.91
C TYR A 134 -16.93 -4.72 -7.39
N PHE A 135 -16.52 -4.86 -6.14
CA PHE A 135 -15.48 -4.03 -5.53
C PHE A 135 -14.11 -4.71 -5.59
N TYR A 136 -14.02 -5.99 -5.20
CA TYR A 136 -12.77 -6.72 -5.03
C TYR A 136 -12.40 -7.63 -6.21
N HIS A 137 -11.29 -7.32 -6.90
CA HIS A 137 -10.79 -8.17 -7.99
C HIS A 137 -9.99 -9.42 -7.56
N GLN A 138 -9.57 -9.50 -6.29
CA GLN A 138 -8.76 -10.62 -5.79
C GLN A 138 -9.39 -11.37 -4.61
N LEU A 139 -10.66 -11.12 -4.27
CA LEU A 139 -11.35 -11.85 -3.20
C LEU A 139 -12.42 -12.78 -3.77
N CYS A 140 -12.50 -14.01 -3.25
CA CYS A 140 -13.65 -14.86 -3.53
C CYS A 140 -14.92 -14.26 -2.89
N PRO A 141 -16.13 -14.66 -3.32
CA PRO A 141 -17.38 -14.06 -2.83
C PRO A 141 -17.51 -14.04 -1.30
N GLU A 142 -17.13 -15.12 -0.61
CA GLU A 142 -17.20 -15.19 0.86
C GLU A 142 -16.23 -14.21 1.54
N CYS A 143 -14.99 -14.12 1.04
CA CYS A 143 -14.01 -13.18 1.59
C CYS A 143 -14.38 -11.73 1.25
N ALA A 144 -14.93 -11.45 0.08
CA ALA A 144 -15.41 -10.12 -0.30
C ALA A 144 -16.55 -9.68 0.63
N ALA A 145 -17.58 -10.50 0.81
CA ALA A 145 -18.69 -10.22 1.72
C ALA A 145 -18.21 -9.98 3.17
N PHE A 146 -17.28 -10.80 3.66
CA PHE A 146 -16.68 -10.59 4.97
C PHE A 146 -15.93 -9.25 5.07
N ASN A 147 -15.12 -8.89 4.06
CA ASN A 147 -14.36 -7.65 4.09
C ASN A 147 -15.29 -6.43 3.97
N HIS A 148 -16.33 -6.47 3.14
CA HIS A 148 -17.39 -5.45 3.10
C HIS A 148 -17.98 -5.21 4.49
N SER A 149 -18.31 -6.27 5.24
CA SER A 149 -18.85 -6.15 6.61
C SER A 149 -17.87 -5.47 7.59
N LYS A 150 -16.56 -5.62 7.36
CA LYS A 150 -15.51 -5.04 8.20
C LYS A 150 -15.16 -3.62 7.78
N ARG A 151 -15.28 -3.28 6.49
CA ARG A 151 -15.00 -1.93 5.97
C ARG A 151 -15.81 -0.88 6.71
N ASP A 152 -17.09 -1.13 6.96
CA ASP A 152 -17.97 -0.13 7.58
C ASP A 152 -18.24 -0.40 9.06
N ALA A 153 -17.51 -1.32 9.69
CA ALA A 153 -17.66 -1.61 11.11
C ALA A 153 -17.33 -0.38 11.98
N ARG A 154 -18.19 -0.11 12.97
CA ARG A 154 -18.16 1.05 13.88
C ARG A 154 -18.35 0.58 15.33
N THR A 155 -17.96 1.42 16.27
CA THR A 155 -18.28 1.25 17.70
C THR A 155 -18.46 2.62 18.36
N ASP A 156 -19.15 2.71 19.50
CA ASP A 156 -19.22 3.96 20.24
C ASP A 156 -17.93 4.17 21.07
N LEU A 157 -17.23 5.26 20.80
CA LEU A 157 -16.03 5.70 21.52
C LEU A 157 -16.24 7.07 22.18
N SER A 158 -17.49 7.48 22.41
CA SER A 158 -17.81 8.71 23.11
C SER A 158 -17.11 8.77 24.47
N GLY A 159 -16.36 9.86 24.69
CA GLY A 159 -15.58 10.06 25.92
C GLY A 159 -14.25 9.31 25.98
N ARG A 160 -13.91 8.51 24.97
CA ARG A 160 -12.59 7.87 24.85
C ARG A 160 -11.54 8.87 24.35
N ARG A 161 -10.30 8.70 24.77
CA ARG A 161 -9.13 9.47 24.32
C ARG A 161 -8.14 8.58 23.58
N ALA A 162 -7.82 8.94 22.35
CA ALA A 162 -6.95 8.18 21.46
C ALA A 162 -5.70 8.97 21.05
N LEU A 163 -4.55 8.31 21.05
CA LEU A 163 -3.33 8.77 20.37
C LEU A 163 -3.11 7.90 19.13
N LEU A 164 -2.99 8.53 17.97
CA LEU A 164 -2.68 7.87 16.71
C LEU A 164 -1.42 8.49 16.08
N THR A 165 -0.37 7.70 15.91
CA THR A 165 0.83 8.21 15.24
C THR A 165 0.68 8.19 13.72
N GLY A 166 1.15 9.23 13.04
CA GLY A 166 1.10 9.31 11.57
C GLY A 166 -0.32 9.43 11.01
N GLY A 167 -1.16 10.26 11.62
CA GLY A 167 -2.59 10.39 11.26
C GLY A 167 -2.91 11.32 10.08
N ARG A 168 -1.92 12.01 9.49
CA ARG A 168 -2.14 13.02 8.45
C ARG A 168 -2.71 12.48 7.13
N ALA A 169 -2.24 11.31 6.68
CA ALA A 169 -2.48 10.81 5.34
C ALA A 169 -2.52 9.28 5.30
N LYS A 170 -2.87 8.72 4.13
CA LYS A 170 -2.98 7.28 3.87
C LYS A 170 -3.86 6.58 4.94
N ILE A 171 -3.50 5.36 5.36
CA ILE A 171 -4.23 4.56 6.37
C ILE A 171 -4.48 5.36 7.65
N GLY A 172 -3.47 6.11 8.12
CA GLY A 172 -3.55 6.86 9.37
C GLY A 172 -4.70 7.87 9.35
N MET A 173 -4.93 8.55 8.23
CA MET A 173 -6.07 9.45 8.10
C MET A 173 -7.41 8.71 8.20
N TYR A 174 -7.54 7.54 7.57
CA TYR A 174 -8.77 6.75 7.66
C TYR A 174 -9.00 6.16 9.06
N ILE A 175 -7.94 5.82 9.81
CA ILE A 175 -8.07 5.43 11.22
C ILE A 175 -8.52 6.63 12.06
N ALA A 176 -7.92 7.81 11.86
CA ALA A 176 -8.30 9.03 12.56
C ALA A 176 -9.78 9.36 12.36
N LEU A 177 -10.24 9.33 11.10
CA LEU A 177 -11.64 9.58 10.75
C LEU A 177 -12.58 8.59 11.45
N ARG A 178 -12.22 7.30 11.55
CA ARG A 178 -13.03 6.31 12.29
C ARG A 178 -13.14 6.68 13.77
N LEU A 179 -12.01 6.93 14.43
CA LEU A 179 -11.98 7.32 15.85
C LEU A 179 -12.84 8.56 16.12
N LEU A 180 -12.69 9.60 15.29
CA LEU A 180 -13.40 10.87 15.41
C LEU A 180 -14.91 10.74 15.18
N ARG A 181 -15.30 10.00 14.13
CA ARG A 181 -16.71 9.73 13.77
C ARG A 181 -17.39 8.78 14.75
N ASP A 182 -16.61 7.99 15.50
CA ASP A 182 -17.08 7.15 16.59
C ASP A 182 -17.09 7.88 17.95
N GLY A 183 -16.70 9.16 17.98
CA GLY A 183 -16.86 10.03 19.15
C GLY A 183 -15.63 10.19 20.04
N ALA A 184 -14.49 9.59 19.68
CA ALA A 184 -13.26 9.72 20.46
C ALA A 184 -12.63 11.12 20.34
N HIS A 185 -12.09 11.63 21.44
CA HIS A 185 -11.08 12.70 21.40
C HIS A 185 -9.78 12.12 20.86
N THR A 186 -9.32 12.63 19.72
CA THR A 186 -8.22 12.01 18.97
C THR A 186 -7.08 12.99 18.81
N THR A 187 -5.93 12.64 19.39
CA THR A 187 -4.65 13.29 19.11
C THR A 187 -3.95 12.53 17.98
N ILE A 188 -3.62 13.20 16.89
CA ILE A 188 -2.79 12.63 15.82
C ILE A 188 -1.39 13.22 15.85
N THR A 189 -0.38 12.44 15.47
CA THR A 189 0.96 12.96 15.22
C THR A 189 1.29 13.02 13.74
N THR A 190 2.08 14.01 13.35
CA THR A 190 2.58 14.17 11.98
C THR A 190 3.79 15.10 11.98
N ARG A 191 4.63 15.00 10.95
CA ARG A 191 5.64 16.02 10.69
C ARG A 191 5.02 17.29 10.13
N PHE A 192 3.91 17.20 9.40
CA PHE A 192 3.24 18.33 8.71
C PHE A 192 1.87 18.63 9.34
N PRO A 193 1.81 19.32 10.50
CA PRO A 193 0.56 19.59 11.21
C PRO A 193 -0.38 20.56 10.49
N GLN A 194 0.13 21.55 9.76
CA GLN A 194 -0.74 22.49 9.02
C GLN A 194 -1.41 21.80 7.84
N ASP A 195 -0.68 21.00 7.05
CA ASP A 195 -1.30 20.18 5.98
C ASP A 195 -2.34 19.21 6.57
N ALA A 196 -2.07 18.60 7.72
CA ALA A 196 -3.07 17.77 8.40
C ALA A 196 -4.34 18.57 8.74
N ALA A 197 -4.20 19.76 9.33
CA ALA A 197 -5.35 20.60 9.65
C ALA A 197 -6.17 20.98 8.41
N ARG A 198 -5.51 21.38 7.31
CA ARG A 198 -6.17 21.66 6.02
C ARG A 198 -6.95 20.44 5.53
N ARG A 199 -6.35 19.25 5.58
CA ARG A 199 -7.02 17.99 5.20
C ARG A 199 -8.26 17.74 6.02
N PHE A 200 -8.15 17.67 7.35
CA PHE A 200 -9.28 17.33 8.21
C PHE A 200 -10.40 18.38 8.13
N ALA A 201 -10.07 19.67 8.05
CA ALA A 201 -11.06 20.73 7.88
C ALA A 201 -11.78 20.71 6.52
N ALA A 202 -11.17 20.11 5.48
CA ALA A 202 -11.78 19.92 4.16
C ALA A 202 -12.71 18.68 4.08
N MET A 203 -12.90 17.93 5.17
CA MET A 203 -13.90 16.86 5.20
C MET A 203 -15.30 17.45 5.25
N GLU A 204 -16.23 16.87 4.50
CA GLU A 204 -17.63 17.31 4.42
C GLU A 204 -18.33 17.29 5.78
N ASP A 205 -17.99 16.29 6.60
CA ASP A 205 -18.53 16.06 7.94
C ASP A 205 -17.62 16.59 9.06
N SER A 206 -16.61 17.41 8.73
CA SER A 206 -15.63 17.90 9.71
C SER A 206 -16.29 18.65 10.88
N ALA A 207 -17.35 19.42 10.61
CA ALA A 207 -18.06 20.19 11.63
C ALA A 207 -18.58 19.34 12.81
N ASP A 208 -18.76 18.02 12.63
CA ASP A 208 -19.32 17.13 13.65
C ASP A 208 -18.27 16.60 14.65
N TRP A 209 -16.98 16.73 14.34
CA TRP A 209 -15.91 16.11 15.11
C TRP A 209 -14.58 16.87 15.18
N LEU A 210 -14.42 17.95 14.42
CA LEU A 210 -13.14 18.68 14.33
C LEU A 210 -12.72 19.30 15.67
N ASP A 211 -13.67 19.61 16.54
CA ASP A 211 -13.45 20.08 17.92
C ASP A 211 -12.78 19.02 18.81
N ARG A 212 -12.91 17.74 18.44
CA ARG A 212 -12.31 16.59 19.15
C ARG A 212 -10.94 16.18 18.60
N LEU A 213 -10.47 16.82 17.53
CA LEU A 213 -9.17 16.57 16.93
C LEU A 213 -8.10 17.50 17.54
N GLU A 214 -6.99 16.90 17.96
CA GLU A 214 -5.74 17.60 18.29
C GLU A 214 -4.63 17.09 17.38
N ILE A 215 -3.80 18.00 16.86
CA ILE A 215 -2.71 17.67 15.94
C ILE A 215 -1.39 18.05 16.58
N VAL A 216 -0.49 17.07 16.69
CA VAL A 216 0.87 17.28 17.20
C VAL A 216 1.87 17.23 16.05
N GLY A 217 2.58 18.34 15.83
CA GLY A 217 3.77 18.40 15.00
C GLY A 217 4.97 17.78 15.73
N ILE A 218 5.50 16.68 15.20
CA ILE A 218 6.62 15.92 15.79
C ILE A 218 7.34 15.05 14.76
N ASP A 219 8.65 14.90 14.92
CA ASP A 219 9.44 13.86 14.27
C ASP A 219 9.69 12.67 15.23
N LEU A 220 9.14 11.50 14.91
CA LEU A 220 9.34 10.29 15.72
C LEU A 220 10.77 9.73 15.65
N ARG A 221 11.61 10.25 14.75
CA ARG A 221 13.05 9.96 14.74
C ARG A 221 13.79 10.68 15.86
N ASP A 222 13.18 11.67 16.51
CA ASP A 222 13.75 12.40 17.65
C ASP A 222 13.14 11.90 18.97
N PRO A 223 13.87 11.10 19.76
CA PRO A 223 13.38 10.60 21.04
C PRO A 223 13.04 11.71 22.03
N ALA A 224 13.66 12.89 21.95
CA ALA A 224 13.37 14.00 22.86
C ALA A 224 11.96 14.54 22.63
N GLN A 225 11.54 14.69 21.36
CA GLN A 225 10.18 15.08 21.04
C GLN A 225 9.17 14.00 21.44
N VAL A 226 9.50 12.71 21.26
CA VAL A 226 8.63 11.61 21.71
C VAL A 226 8.42 11.67 23.22
N MET A 227 9.49 11.90 23.99
CA MET A 227 9.39 12.08 25.44
C MET A 227 8.52 13.28 25.81
N ALA A 228 8.73 14.45 25.19
CA ALA A 228 7.94 15.65 25.43
C ALA A 228 6.44 15.45 25.13
N LEU A 229 6.11 14.75 24.03
CA LEU A 229 4.74 14.36 23.71
C LEU A 229 4.13 13.50 24.82
N THR A 230 4.87 12.48 25.29
CA THR A 230 4.35 11.60 26.34
C THR A 230 4.16 12.31 27.68
N ASP A 231 4.98 13.32 27.98
CA ASP A 231 4.84 14.13 29.19
C ASP A 231 3.58 14.99 29.11
N SER A 232 3.40 15.70 27.99
CA SER A 232 2.21 16.51 27.74
C SER A 232 0.91 15.68 27.79
N LEU A 233 0.90 14.49 27.19
CA LEU A 233 -0.28 13.61 27.23
C LEU A 233 -0.56 13.05 28.63
N ASN A 234 0.48 12.74 29.41
CA ASN A 234 0.31 12.33 30.80
C ASN A 234 -0.32 13.44 31.64
N GLU A 235 0.14 14.68 31.46
CA GLU A 235 -0.43 15.87 32.13
C GLU A 235 -1.87 16.13 31.70
N ALA A 236 -2.18 15.91 30.42
CA ALA A 236 -3.51 16.15 29.87
C ALA A 236 -4.58 15.17 30.39
N GLY A 237 -4.21 14.03 30.98
CA GLY A 237 -5.14 13.11 31.65
C GLY A 237 -4.98 11.63 31.27
N PRO A 238 -6.03 10.82 31.45
CA PRO A 238 -6.05 9.42 31.04
C PRO A 238 -6.00 9.23 29.52
N LEU A 239 -5.49 8.07 29.09
CA LEU A 239 -5.48 7.64 27.68
C LEU A 239 -6.16 6.28 27.54
N ASP A 240 -6.99 6.10 26.51
CA ASP A 240 -7.73 4.86 26.30
C ASP A 240 -7.17 4.01 25.17
N ILE A 241 -6.74 4.67 24.09
CA ILE A 241 -6.35 4.04 22.85
C ILE A 241 -5.00 4.60 22.42
N LEU A 242 -4.05 3.72 22.12
CA LEU A 242 -2.77 4.05 21.49
C LEU A 242 -2.64 3.24 20.20
N ILE A 243 -2.50 3.91 19.07
CA ILE A 243 -2.25 3.27 17.78
C ILE A 243 -0.89 3.73 17.26
N ASN A 244 0.08 2.81 17.33
CA ASN A 244 1.40 2.99 16.74
C ASN A 244 1.30 2.66 15.23
N ASN A 245 0.90 3.64 14.44
CA ASN A 245 0.69 3.52 12.99
C ASN A 245 1.85 4.08 12.16
N ALA A 246 2.46 5.18 12.60
CA ALA A 246 3.59 5.77 11.88
C ALA A 246 4.73 4.76 11.71
N ALA A 247 5.21 4.65 10.48
CA ALA A 247 6.36 3.82 10.14
C ALA A 247 7.11 4.40 8.94
N GLN A 248 8.42 4.20 8.91
CA GLN A 248 9.28 4.39 7.75
C GLN A 248 9.61 3.02 7.15
N THR A 249 9.26 2.82 5.89
CA THR A 249 9.53 1.58 5.12
C THR A 249 10.69 1.78 4.15
N VAL A 250 10.71 2.93 3.48
CA VAL A 250 11.68 3.34 2.48
C VAL A 250 12.00 4.82 2.68
N ARG A 251 13.28 5.20 2.63
CA ARG A 251 13.70 6.60 2.57
C ARG A 251 13.38 7.19 1.20
N ARG A 252 12.69 8.33 1.20
CA ARG A 252 12.35 9.06 -0.03
C ARG A 252 13.54 9.91 -0.49
N SER A 253 13.63 10.12 -1.80
CA SER A 253 14.63 11.00 -2.42
C SER A 253 14.64 12.42 -1.85
N SER A 254 15.81 13.08 -1.96
CA SER A 254 15.96 14.50 -1.61
C SER A 254 15.00 15.34 -2.45
N GLY A 255 14.26 16.26 -1.81
CA GLY A 255 13.26 17.10 -2.48
C GLY A 255 11.85 16.52 -2.52
N ALA A 256 11.65 15.22 -2.25
CA ALA A 256 10.32 14.60 -2.28
C ALA A 256 9.31 15.25 -1.31
N TYR A 257 9.82 15.83 -0.22
CA TYR A 257 9.04 16.56 0.79
C TYR A 257 8.99 18.07 0.54
N GLN A 258 9.76 18.62 -0.40
CA GLN A 258 9.93 20.08 -0.54
C GLN A 258 8.59 20.82 -0.70
N PRO A 259 7.64 20.35 -1.54
CA PRO A 259 6.36 21.04 -1.65
C PRO A 259 5.59 21.09 -0.33
N LEU A 260 5.63 20.02 0.48
CA LEU A 260 5.02 20.01 1.81
C LEU A 260 5.72 20.96 2.77
N ILE A 261 7.05 21.00 2.74
CA ILE A 261 7.83 21.92 3.59
C ILE A 261 7.44 23.37 3.27
N ASP A 262 7.36 23.71 1.99
CA ASP A 262 7.01 25.06 1.55
C ASP A 262 5.57 25.43 1.99
N ALA A 263 4.62 24.52 1.79
CA ALA A 263 3.21 24.70 2.17
C ALA A 263 2.97 24.81 3.69
N GLU A 264 3.87 24.25 4.47
CA GLU A 264 3.77 24.22 5.92
C GLU A 264 4.27 25.52 6.55
N ILE A 265 5.04 26.32 5.81
CA ILE A 265 5.46 27.67 6.21
C ILE A 265 4.38 28.71 5.81
N GLU A 266 3.51 28.38 4.84
CA GLU A 266 2.47 29.28 4.38
C GLU A 266 1.41 29.55 5.47
N PRO A 267 1.14 30.83 5.80
CA PRO A 267 0.14 31.19 6.80
C PRO A 267 -1.23 30.59 6.48
N ILE A 268 -1.89 30.12 7.52
CA ILE A 268 -3.27 29.66 7.42
C ILE A 268 -4.18 30.88 7.28
N SER A 269 -5.11 30.85 6.31
CA SER A 269 -6.08 31.91 6.13
C SER A 269 -6.93 32.12 7.40
N SER A 270 -7.34 33.36 7.67
CA SER A 270 -8.12 33.72 8.86
C SER A 270 -9.41 32.89 8.99
N ASP A 271 -10.06 32.60 7.87
CA ASP A 271 -11.32 31.84 7.82
C ASP A 271 -11.14 30.35 8.11
N LEU A 272 -9.94 29.82 7.83
CA LEU A 272 -9.59 28.45 8.17
C LEU A 272 -9.11 28.36 9.62
N ALA A 273 -8.32 29.33 10.09
CA ALA A 273 -7.81 29.39 11.46
C ALA A 273 -8.93 29.36 12.52
N ALA A 274 -10.07 30.00 12.26
CA ALA A 274 -11.22 30.00 13.16
C ALA A 274 -11.90 28.62 13.32
N ARG A 275 -11.67 27.70 12.37
CA ARG A 275 -12.28 26.36 12.33
C ARG A 275 -11.27 25.26 12.64
N MET A 276 -10.03 25.59 12.97
CA MET A 276 -8.97 24.60 13.03
C MET A 276 -8.93 23.80 14.33
N PRO A 277 -8.51 22.52 14.24
CA PRO A 277 -8.20 21.73 15.41
C PRO A 277 -7.02 22.34 16.16
N LYS A 278 -6.91 22.03 17.45
CA LYS A 278 -5.79 22.48 18.27
C LYS A 278 -4.48 21.90 17.72
N ILE A 279 -3.51 22.75 17.41
CA ILE A 279 -2.16 22.34 17.00
C ILE A 279 -1.20 22.55 18.18
N LEU A 280 -0.42 21.51 18.48
CA LEU A 280 0.73 21.57 19.38
C LEU A 280 1.99 21.20 18.61
N THR A 281 3.11 21.84 18.94
CA THR A 281 4.43 21.53 18.37
C THR A 281 5.44 21.43 19.49
N PHE A 282 6.22 20.34 19.50
CA PHE A 282 7.28 20.13 20.48
C PHE A 282 8.62 20.46 19.84
N GLY A 283 9.14 21.65 20.18
CA GLY A 283 10.33 22.19 19.53
C GLY A 283 10.06 22.55 18.06
N HIS A 284 11.09 22.41 17.24
CA HIS A 284 10.94 22.62 15.81
C HIS A 284 10.50 21.31 15.15
N ALA A 285 9.20 21.13 14.94
CA ALA A 285 8.68 19.96 14.23
C ALA A 285 9.25 19.83 12.79
N HIS A 286 9.81 20.93 12.27
CA HIS A 286 10.46 21.05 10.95
C HIS A 286 11.94 21.42 10.99
N ASP A 287 12.38 22.21 11.97
CA ASP A 287 13.81 22.51 12.04
C ASP A 287 14.55 21.30 12.54
N ILE A 288 15.66 21.07 11.86
CA ILE A 288 16.54 19.92 11.99
C ILE A 288 16.04 18.72 11.16
N TYR A 289 16.11 18.86 9.83
CA TYR A 289 16.69 17.85 8.96
C TYR A 289 18.23 17.90 9.15
N PRO A 290 18.88 17.24 10.14
CA PRO A 290 20.33 17.38 10.33
C PRO A 290 21.07 16.30 9.54
N LEU A 291 20.68 16.03 8.30
CA LEU A 291 21.48 15.29 7.31
C LEU A 291 20.80 15.44 5.94
N ALA A 292 21.27 16.43 5.18
CA ALA A 292 21.03 16.66 3.73
C ALA A 292 20.06 17.79 3.29
N LEU A 293 20.06 18.95 3.94
CA LEU A 293 19.97 20.24 3.23
C LEU A 293 21.26 21.00 3.55
N ALA A 294 22.13 21.34 2.60
CA ALA A 294 21.83 22.05 1.37
C ALA A 294 22.56 21.45 0.17
N SER A 295 21.85 20.81 -0.76
CA SER A 295 22.28 20.59 -2.15
C SER A 295 21.13 19.97 -2.98
N SER A 296 20.08 20.74 -3.27
CA SER A 296 19.20 20.59 -4.45
C SER A 296 18.10 21.65 -4.43
N VAL A 297 18.51 22.92 -4.51
CA VAL A 297 17.66 23.92 -5.17
C VAL A 297 17.83 23.68 -6.66
N ASN A 298 16.94 22.91 -7.27
CA ASN A 298 16.66 22.98 -8.70
C ASN A 298 15.26 22.38 -9.00
N GLU A 299 14.43 23.21 -9.62
CA GLU A 299 13.28 22.87 -10.47
C GLU A 299 12.16 22.00 -9.88
N HIS A 300 11.53 22.44 -8.79
CA HIS A 300 10.15 22.01 -8.48
C HIS A 300 9.18 23.19 -8.60
N PRO A 301 8.00 23.02 -9.20
CA PRO A 301 7.00 24.09 -9.25
C PRO A 301 6.54 24.43 -7.83
N VAL A 302 6.66 25.71 -7.45
CA VAL A 302 6.12 26.23 -6.19
C VAL A 302 4.60 26.18 -6.28
N LEU A 303 3.97 25.23 -5.60
CA LEU A 303 2.51 25.10 -5.50
C LEU A 303 2.05 25.69 -4.16
N ALA A 304 0.91 26.39 -4.17
CA ALA A 304 0.30 26.90 -2.94
C ALA A 304 -0.15 25.75 -2.02
N ALA A 305 -0.14 25.96 -0.70
CA ALA A 305 -0.43 24.92 0.29
C ALA A 305 -1.78 24.24 0.07
N ASP A 306 -2.83 25.02 -0.16
CA ASP A 306 -4.17 24.50 -0.41
C ASP A 306 -4.23 23.69 -1.72
N ALA A 307 -3.40 24.02 -2.71
CA ALA A 307 -3.30 23.26 -3.96
C ALA A 307 -2.62 21.90 -3.73
N ILE A 308 -1.57 21.83 -2.90
CA ILE A 308 -0.91 20.55 -2.56
C ILE A 308 -1.86 19.65 -1.77
N THR A 309 -2.54 20.20 -0.75
CA THR A 309 -3.55 19.46 0.00
C THR A 309 -4.67 18.98 -0.94
N SER A 310 -5.19 19.85 -1.81
CA SER A 310 -6.23 19.48 -2.77
C SER A 310 -5.77 18.40 -3.74
N LEU A 311 -4.55 18.48 -4.26
CA LEU A 311 -3.98 17.48 -5.17
C LEU A 311 -3.81 16.14 -4.47
N ALA A 312 -3.24 16.10 -3.28
CA ALA A 312 -3.04 14.88 -2.51
C ALA A 312 -4.37 14.21 -2.08
N LEU A 313 -5.46 14.98 -2.07
CA LEU A 313 -6.81 14.49 -1.83
C LEU A 313 -7.59 14.22 -3.12
N SER A 314 -6.99 14.32 -4.31
CA SER A 314 -7.66 14.10 -5.60
C SER A 314 -7.30 12.75 -6.23
N THR A 315 -8.22 12.17 -7.01
CA THR A 315 -7.99 10.98 -7.83
C THR A 315 -7.05 11.30 -8.99
N GLY A 316 -6.17 10.38 -9.35
CA GLY A 316 -5.27 10.56 -10.49
C GLY A 316 -4.13 11.55 -10.22
N SER A 317 -3.91 11.95 -8.96
CA SER A 317 -2.95 13.00 -8.59
C SER A 317 -1.50 12.63 -8.85
N ALA A 318 -1.22 11.33 -8.93
CA ALA A 318 0.06 10.74 -9.31
C ALA A 318 -0.06 9.86 -10.58
N SER A 319 -0.96 10.21 -11.50
CA SER A 319 -1.08 9.51 -12.80
C SER A 319 0.23 9.56 -13.59
N LEU A 320 0.44 8.58 -14.47
CA LEU A 320 1.64 8.51 -15.31
C LEU A 320 1.87 9.81 -16.10
N GLU A 321 0.81 10.38 -16.68
CA GLU A 321 0.84 11.65 -17.39
C GLU A 321 1.36 12.80 -16.50
N ARG A 322 0.91 12.88 -15.24
CA ARG A 322 1.38 13.91 -14.29
C ARG A 322 2.80 13.65 -13.79
N ILE A 323 3.22 12.39 -13.69
CA ILE A 323 4.59 12.02 -13.33
C ILE A 323 5.54 12.46 -14.45
N GLU A 324 5.19 12.18 -15.71
CA GLU A 324 5.93 12.63 -16.89
C GLU A 324 5.98 14.16 -16.99
N ALA A 325 4.87 14.84 -16.64
CA ALA A 325 4.79 16.29 -16.61
C ALA A 325 5.47 16.94 -15.38
N GLY A 326 5.99 16.17 -14.42
CA GLY A 326 6.63 16.68 -13.20
C GLY A 326 5.68 17.40 -12.22
N THR A 327 4.37 17.18 -12.35
CA THR A 327 3.32 17.83 -11.52
C THR A 327 2.62 16.85 -10.58
N ALA A 328 3.04 15.59 -10.58
CA ALA A 328 2.46 14.55 -9.74
C ALA A 328 2.72 14.81 -8.25
N ILE A 329 1.67 14.65 -7.45
CA ILE A 329 1.71 14.67 -6.00
C ILE A 329 0.98 13.44 -5.51
N ASP A 330 1.66 12.59 -4.74
CA ASP A 330 1.06 11.38 -4.21
C ASP A 330 0.06 11.70 -3.10
N ALA A 331 -0.62 10.66 -2.63
CA ALA A 331 -1.63 10.75 -1.59
C ALA A 331 -1.12 11.32 -0.24
N GLY A 332 0.18 11.14 0.02
CA GLY A 332 0.91 11.73 1.12
C GLY A 332 1.33 13.18 0.87
N GLY A 333 1.03 13.78 -0.27
CA GLY A 333 1.51 15.10 -0.65
C GLY A 333 2.96 15.13 -1.13
N LEU A 334 3.56 13.97 -1.42
CA LEU A 334 4.96 13.86 -1.81
C LEU A 334 5.12 13.88 -3.33
N VAL A 335 6.24 14.41 -3.80
CA VAL A 335 6.65 14.21 -5.20
C VAL A 335 7.01 12.73 -5.37
N PRO A 336 6.45 12.01 -6.37
CA PRO A 336 6.79 10.61 -6.60
C PRO A 336 8.29 10.41 -6.83
N ASP A 337 8.86 9.45 -6.10
CA ASP A 337 10.28 9.15 -6.20
C ASP A 337 10.56 8.39 -7.51
N GLN A 338 11.28 9.03 -8.44
CA GLN A 338 11.59 8.43 -9.75
C GLN A 338 12.84 7.54 -9.74
N ALA A 339 13.45 7.29 -8.57
CA ALA A 339 14.62 6.44 -8.47
C ALA A 339 14.36 5.02 -9.00
N ARG A 340 15.32 4.48 -9.76
CA ARG A 340 15.25 3.11 -10.32
C ARG A 340 15.43 2.02 -9.27
N ILE A 341 16.03 2.37 -8.14
CA ILE A 341 16.30 1.49 -7.00
C ILE A 341 15.97 2.26 -5.73
N ASN A 342 15.44 1.59 -4.73
CA ASN A 342 15.25 2.12 -3.39
C ASN A 342 15.54 1.01 -2.37
N SER A 343 15.51 1.34 -1.09
CA SER A 343 15.83 0.40 -0.01
C SER A 343 14.83 -0.76 0.15
N TRP A 344 13.71 -0.74 -0.58
CA TRP A 344 12.78 -1.87 -0.62
C TRP A 344 13.42 -3.11 -1.26
N THR A 345 14.28 -2.92 -2.26
CA THR A 345 14.93 -4.02 -2.98
C THR A 345 16.34 -4.32 -2.49
N GLN A 346 16.91 -3.44 -1.66
CA GLN A 346 18.28 -3.54 -1.17
C GLN A 346 18.48 -4.72 -0.21
N VAL A 347 19.64 -5.37 -0.32
CA VAL A 347 20.10 -6.43 0.61
C VAL A 347 20.98 -5.84 1.73
N VAL A 348 21.45 -6.70 2.64
CA VAL A 348 22.01 -6.28 3.95
C VAL A 348 23.18 -5.30 3.89
N ASP A 349 24.07 -5.44 2.90
CA ASP A 349 25.25 -4.59 2.70
C ASP A 349 24.97 -3.34 1.85
N GLU A 350 23.77 -3.22 1.31
CA GLU A 350 23.35 -2.10 0.46
C GLU A 350 22.52 -1.04 1.21
N VAL A 351 21.96 -1.39 2.39
CA VAL A 351 21.14 -0.47 3.17
C VAL A 351 22.01 0.64 3.77
N ASP A 352 21.67 1.89 3.49
CA ASP A 352 22.32 3.07 4.06
C ASP A 352 22.22 3.06 5.60
N PRO A 353 23.35 3.19 6.34
CA PRO A 353 23.33 3.12 7.80
C PRO A 353 22.45 4.19 8.45
N LEU A 354 22.32 5.38 7.84
CA LEU A 354 21.44 6.41 8.36
C LEU A 354 19.97 6.03 8.18
N GLU A 355 19.56 5.57 6.99
CA GLU A 355 18.21 5.05 6.80
C GLU A 355 17.89 3.91 7.78
N MET A 356 18.84 2.98 8.00
CA MET A 356 18.67 1.92 8.99
C MET A 356 18.36 2.48 10.38
N LEU A 357 19.12 3.49 10.84
CA LEU A 357 18.88 4.15 12.12
C LEU A 357 17.52 4.87 12.18
N GLU A 358 17.14 5.59 11.11
CA GLU A 358 15.84 6.26 11.03
C GLU A 358 14.68 5.26 11.14
N VAL A 359 14.79 4.12 10.47
CA VAL A 359 13.80 3.04 10.56
C VAL A 359 13.72 2.48 11.98
N GLN A 360 14.86 2.27 12.67
CA GLN A 360 14.84 1.81 14.06
C GLN A 360 14.21 2.84 15.00
N LEU A 361 14.56 4.12 14.84
CA LEU A 361 14.03 5.20 15.68
C LEU A 361 12.51 5.33 15.51
N CYS A 362 12.03 5.37 14.27
CA CYS A 362 10.62 5.55 13.96
C CYS A 362 9.78 4.30 14.25
N ASN A 363 10.25 3.11 13.88
CA ASN A 363 9.44 1.88 13.92
C ASN A 363 9.60 1.06 15.20
N VAL A 364 10.67 1.29 15.99
CA VAL A 364 10.98 0.51 17.19
C VAL A 364 11.06 1.41 18.42
N THR A 365 11.98 2.38 18.41
CA THR A 365 12.24 3.23 19.59
C THR A 365 11.03 4.08 19.95
N ALA A 366 10.41 4.76 18.98
CA ALA A 366 9.25 5.59 19.24
C ALA A 366 8.05 4.79 19.78
N PRO A 367 7.59 3.68 19.14
CA PRO A 367 6.55 2.83 19.71
C PRO A 367 6.88 2.32 21.11
N PHE A 368 8.11 1.90 21.37
CA PHE A 368 8.53 1.45 22.70
C PHE A 368 8.41 2.57 23.74
N LEU A 369 8.89 3.77 23.44
CA LEU A 369 8.80 4.93 24.34
C LEU A 369 7.34 5.33 24.59
N LEU A 370 6.51 5.36 23.54
CA LEU A 370 5.07 5.66 23.64
C LEU A 370 4.37 4.66 24.57
N VAL A 371 4.54 3.36 24.32
CA VAL A 371 3.95 2.30 25.17
C VAL A 371 4.44 2.43 26.62
N SER A 372 5.75 2.54 26.82
CA SER A 372 6.36 2.59 28.15
C SER A 372 5.91 3.81 28.96
N ARG A 373 5.97 5.01 28.36
CA ARG A 373 5.71 6.28 29.05
C ARG A 373 4.24 6.64 29.15
N LEU A 374 3.38 6.14 28.25
CA LEU A 374 1.92 6.38 28.33
C LEU A 374 1.18 5.31 29.13
N ARG A 375 1.81 4.19 29.47
CA ARG A 375 1.22 3.16 30.35
C ARG A 375 0.64 3.74 31.65
N PRO A 376 1.28 4.68 32.37
CA PRO A 376 0.67 5.36 33.52
C PRO A 376 -0.62 6.11 33.18
N ALA A 377 -0.70 6.81 32.04
CA ALA A 377 -1.94 7.45 31.59
C ALA A 377 -3.04 6.44 31.29
N MET A 378 -2.69 5.31 30.68
CA MET A 378 -3.64 4.23 30.39
C MET A 378 -4.16 3.54 31.65
N ARG A 379 -3.33 3.39 32.68
CA ARG A 379 -3.75 2.90 34.00
C ARG A 379 -4.76 3.80 34.69
N ARG A 380 -4.67 5.13 34.48
CA ARG A 380 -5.62 6.09 35.04
C ARG A 380 -6.97 6.08 34.32
N SER A 381 -7.08 5.44 33.16
CA SER A 381 -8.36 5.34 32.46
C SER A 381 -9.33 4.43 33.22
N ALA A 382 -10.56 4.93 33.41
CA ALA A 382 -11.67 4.20 34.00
C ALA A 382 -12.34 3.24 33.00
N ALA A 383 -11.90 3.21 31.75
CA ALA A 383 -12.52 2.36 30.77
C ALA A 383 -12.28 0.88 31.02
N HIS A 384 -13.30 0.07 30.70
CA HIS A 384 -13.28 -1.37 30.87
C HIS A 384 -12.09 -2.03 30.15
N ARG A 385 -11.86 -1.65 28.88
CA ARG A 385 -10.70 -2.04 28.08
C ARG A 385 -9.97 -0.82 27.54
N LYS A 386 -8.65 -0.93 27.49
CA LYS A 386 -7.76 0.02 26.83
C LYS A 386 -7.01 -0.70 25.72
N TYR A 387 -6.59 0.01 24.69
CA TYR A 387 -6.10 -0.61 23.46
C TYR A 387 -4.72 -0.10 23.09
N ILE A 388 -3.79 -1.01 22.81
CA ILE A 388 -2.54 -0.69 22.11
C ILE A 388 -2.52 -1.48 20.81
N VAL A 389 -2.60 -0.78 19.69
CA VAL A 389 -2.54 -1.39 18.36
C VAL A 389 -1.23 -1.04 17.70
N ASN A 390 -0.40 -2.04 17.47
CA ASN A 390 0.86 -1.89 16.77
C ASN A 390 0.67 -2.24 15.29
N VAL A 391 0.71 -1.24 14.41
CA VAL A 391 0.59 -1.49 12.96
C VAL A 391 1.87 -2.12 12.45
N SER A 392 1.77 -3.40 12.15
CA SER A 392 2.86 -4.25 11.68
C SER A 392 2.59 -4.68 10.24
N ALA A 393 3.32 -5.68 9.76
CA ALA A 393 3.15 -6.24 8.44
C ALA A 393 3.75 -7.65 8.37
N MET A 394 3.49 -8.36 7.26
CA MET A 394 4.11 -9.66 6.95
C MET A 394 5.65 -9.64 6.96
N GLU A 395 6.27 -8.47 6.79
CA GLU A 395 7.71 -8.22 6.90
C GLU A 395 8.25 -8.58 8.28
N GLY A 396 7.44 -8.42 9.34
CA GLY A 396 7.80 -8.77 10.71
C GLY A 396 7.54 -10.23 11.09
N GLN A 397 7.03 -11.05 10.17
CA GLN A 397 6.71 -12.45 10.44
C GLN A 397 7.95 -13.33 10.35
N PHE A 398 8.27 -14.09 11.41
CA PHE A 398 9.37 -15.05 11.42
C PHE A 398 9.01 -16.36 10.71
N SER A 399 7.80 -16.86 10.94
CA SER A 399 7.39 -18.22 10.55
C SER A 399 6.97 -18.34 9.06
N ARG A 400 7.46 -17.45 8.20
CA ARG A 400 7.06 -17.39 6.78
C ARG A 400 7.86 -18.37 5.94
N ALA A 401 7.17 -19.23 5.18
CA ALA A 401 7.82 -20.27 4.35
C ALA A 401 8.79 -19.72 3.29
N TYR A 402 8.53 -18.52 2.76
CA TYR A 402 9.42 -17.82 1.84
C TYR A 402 9.55 -16.36 2.25
N LYS A 403 10.80 -15.89 2.37
CA LYS A 403 11.16 -14.50 2.64
C LYS A 403 12.31 -14.12 1.71
N GLY A 404 12.13 -13.03 0.94
CA GLY A 404 13.19 -12.49 0.09
C GLY A 404 14.26 -11.75 0.91
N PRO A 405 15.42 -11.45 0.31
CA PRO A 405 16.53 -10.81 1.01
C PRO A 405 16.40 -9.27 1.13
N GLY A 406 15.43 -8.66 0.42
CA GLY A 406 15.25 -7.20 0.38
C GLY A 406 14.77 -6.59 1.69
N HIS A 407 14.97 -5.27 1.84
CA HIS A 407 14.51 -4.43 2.97
C HIS A 407 14.75 -5.04 4.38
N PRO A 408 15.97 -5.54 4.67
CA PRO A 408 16.25 -6.22 5.93
C PRO A 408 16.05 -5.32 7.17
N HIS A 409 16.33 -4.02 7.07
CA HIS A 409 16.13 -3.04 8.14
C HIS A 409 14.66 -2.90 8.53
N THR A 410 13.75 -2.82 7.55
CA THR A 410 12.29 -2.77 7.78
C THR A 410 11.77 -4.09 8.34
N ASN A 411 12.25 -5.22 7.79
CA ASN A 411 11.92 -6.56 8.30
C ASN A 411 12.28 -6.70 9.78
N MET A 412 13.52 -6.34 10.16
CA MET A 412 14.00 -6.37 11.54
C MET A 412 13.16 -5.48 12.46
N ALA A 413 12.83 -4.26 12.02
CA ALA A 413 12.04 -3.33 12.82
C ALA A 413 10.61 -3.83 13.08
N LYS A 414 9.93 -4.37 12.05
CA LYS A 414 8.58 -4.96 12.21
C LYS A 414 8.61 -6.21 13.09
N ALA A 415 9.65 -7.03 12.99
CA ALA A 415 9.87 -8.18 13.87
C ALA A 415 10.09 -7.75 15.34
N ALA A 416 10.84 -6.68 15.59
CA ALA A 416 11.03 -6.13 16.93
C ALA A 416 9.72 -5.63 17.54
N LEU A 417 8.89 -4.93 16.74
CA LEU A 417 7.57 -4.46 17.17
C LEU A 417 6.61 -5.63 17.49
N ASN A 418 6.64 -6.68 16.67
CA ASN A 418 5.92 -7.93 16.93
C ASN A 418 6.40 -8.59 18.24
N MET A 419 7.71 -8.64 18.46
CA MET A 419 8.28 -9.23 19.69
C MET A 419 7.89 -8.44 20.95
N MET A 420 7.90 -7.10 20.90
CA MET A 420 7.42 -6.27 22.01
C MET A 420 5.95 -6.58 22.33
N THR A 421 5.10 -6.67 21.29
CA THR A 421 3.69 -7.03 21.43
C THR A 421 3.51 -8.39 22.11
N ARG A 422 4.23 -9.41 21.61
CA ARG A 422 4.19 -10.78 22.14
C ARG A 422 4.67 -10.84 23.59
N THR A 423 5.70 -10.08 23.93
CA THR A 423 6.36 -10.13 25.24
C THR A 423 5.51 -9.48 26.33
N SER A 424 4.94 -8.30 26.08
CA SER A 424 4.34 -7.49 27.14
C SER A 424 2.81 -7.55 27.22
N SER A 425 2.14 -8.10 26.22
CA SER A 425 0.66 -8.06 26.12
C SER A 425 -0.07 -8.73 27.29
N GLN A 426 0.34 -9.93 27.70
CA GLN A 426 -0.32 -10.65 28.81
C GLN A 426 -0.20 -9.88 30.12
N GLU A 427 1.01 -9.43 30.45
CA GLU A 427 1.27 -8.68 31.67
C GLU A 427 0.49 -7.37 31.72
N MET A 428 0.39 -6.65 30.60
CA MET A 428 -0.39 -5.40 30.52
C MET A 428 -1.90 -5.63 30.57
N LEU A 429 -2.40 -6.78 30.10
CA LEU A 429 -3.79 -7.16 30.31
C LEU A 429 -4.07 -7.44 31.79
N ASP A 430 -3.26 -8.28 32.42
CA ASP A 430 -3.49 -8.74 33.80
C ASP A 430 -3.40 -7.60 34.81
N THR A 431 -2.45 -6.68 34.61
CA THR A 431 -2.18 -5.59 35.55
C THR A 431 -3.02 -4.35 35.28
N ASP A 432 -3.28 -4.05 34.00
CA ASP A 432 -3.81 -2.74 33.60
C ASP A 432 -5.04 -2.84 32.73
N GLY A 433 -5.53 -4.03 32.35
CA GLY A 433 -6.68 -4.17 31.43
C GLY A 433 -6.41 -3.62 30.02
N ILE A 434 -5.15 -3.67 29.57
CA ILE A 434 -4.72 -3.17 28.25
C ILE A 434 -4.62 -4.35 27.27
N LEU A 435 -5.41 -4.30 26.21
CA LEU A 435 -5.36 -5.22 25.08
C LEU A 435 -4.31 -4.71 24.08
N MET A 436 -3.15 -5.38 24.03
CA MET A 436 -2.08 -5.05 23.09
C MET A 436 -1.93 -6.14 22.02
N SER A 437 -2.05 -5.76 20.74
CA SER A 437 -1.92 -6.65 19.59
C SER A 437 -1.22 -5.97 18.41
N ALA A 438 -0.67 -6.78 17.50
CA ALA A 438 -0.02 -6.33 16.27
C ALA A 438 -0.90 -6.65 15.07
N VAL A 439 -0.96 -5.79 14.07
CA VAL A 439 -1.88 -5.94 12.93
C VAL A 439 -1.19 -5.74 11.61
N ASP A 440 -1.32 -6.71 10.70
CA ASP A 440 -1.04 -6.58 9.28
C ASP A 440 -2.20 -5.87 8.57
N THR A 441 -1.88 -4.84 7.80
CA THR A 441 -2.87 -4.03 7.06
C THR A 441 -3.31 -4.68 5.75
N GLY A 442 -2.72 -5.81 5.38
CA GLY A 442 -2.87 -6.40 4.06
C GLY A 442 -2.10 -5.63 2.99
N TRP A 443 -2.19 -6.10 1.75
CA TRP A 443 -1.47 -5.51 0.63
C TRP A 443 -2.33 -4.41 0.00
N ILE A 444 -2.02 -3.18 0.39
CA ILE A 444 -2.77 -1.97 0.03
C ILE A 444 -1.92 -0.98 -0.78
N THR A 445 -0.59 -1.12 -0.71
CA THR A 445 0.39 -0.22 -1.30
C THR A 445 1.49 -1.02 -1.99
N ASP A 446 2.10 -0.45 -3.02
CA ASP A 446 3.36 -0.96 -3.59
C ASP A 446 4.51 -0.08 -3.11
N GLU A 447 5.61 -0.65 -2.62
CA GLU A 447 6.80 0.09 -2.17
C GLU A 447 8.01 -0.12 -3.08
N ARG A 448 7.85 -0.91 -4.15
CA ARG A 448 8.89 -1.11 -5.16
C ARG A 448 9.33 0.21 -5.81
N PRO A 449 10.52 0.25 -6.44
CA PRO A 449 10.96 1.43 -7.18
C PRO A 449 9.95 1.84 -8.25
N ASN A 450 9.82 3.14 -8.52
CA ASN A 450 8.77 3.68 -9.39
C ASN A 450 8.78 3.05 -10.80
N PHE A 451 9.94 2.85 -11.39
CA PHE A 451 10.06 2.17 -12.68
C PHE A 451 9.40 0.77 -12.68
N THR A 452 9.56 0.01 -11.59
CA THR A 452 8.94 -1.31 -11.46
C THR A 452 7.44 -1.21 -11.24
N LYS A 453 7.00 -0.22 -10.46
CA LYS A 453 5.57 0.05 -10.22
C LYS A 453 4.84 0.37 -11.51
N VAL A 454 5.37 1.30 -12.30
CA VAL A 454 4.79 1.73 -13.58
C VAL A 454 4.64 0.54 -14.53
N ARG A 455 5.72 -0.23 -14.74
CA ARG A 455 5.67 -1.43 -15.59
C ARG A 455 4.60 -2.43 -15.15
N LEU A 456 4.47 -2.65 -13.84
CA LEU A 456 3.47 -3.59 -13.32
C LEU A 456 2.06 -3.05 -13.44
N ALA A 457 1.85 -1.74 -13.24
CA ALA A 457 0.58 -1.08 -13.49
C ALA A 457 0.17 -1.19 -14.97
N ASP A 458 1.12 -1.01 -15.91
CA ASP A 458 0.90 -1.22 -17.35
C ASP A 458 0.53 -2.69 -17.67
N GLU A 459 1.04 -3.64 -16.90
CA GLU A 459 0.67 -5.06 -16.95
C GLU A 459 -0.68 -5.36 -16.26
N GLY A 460 -1.37 -4.35 -15.72
CA GLY A 460 -2.67 -4.43 -15.06
C GLY A 460 -2.62 -4.87 -13.60
N PHE A 461 -1.48 -4.66 -12.92
CA PHE A 461 -1.36 -4.93 -11.49
C PHE A 461 -1.95 -3.79 -10.65
N HIS A 462 -2.80 -4.17 -9.69
CA HIS A 462 -3.26 -3.30 -8.60
C HIS A 462 -3.15 -4.05 -7.27
N ALA A 463 -2.92 -3.31 -6.19
CA ALA A 463 -2.96 -3.89 -4.84
C ALA A 463 -4.36 -4.50 -4.57
N PRO A 464 -4.48 -5.69 -3.94
CA PRO A 464 -5.76 -6.37 -3.77
C PRO A 464 -6.75 -5.65 -2.85
N LEU A 465 -6.27 -4.74 -2.02
CA LEU A 465 -7.02 -4.00 -1.01
C LEU A 465 -6.72 -2.50 -1.13
N ASP A 466 -7.53 -1.65 -0.49
CA ASP A 466 -7.32 -0.20 -0.45
C ASP A 466 -7.01 0.33 0.96
N LEU A 467 -6.85 1.66 1.10
CA LEU A 467 -6.56 2.27 2.40
C LEU A 467 -7.67 2.09 3.44
N VAL A 468 -8.93 2.00 3.01
CA VAL A 468 -10.09 1.80 3.90
C VAL A 468 -10.04 0.40 4.49
N ASP A 469 -9.67 -0.60 3.68
CA ASP A 469 -9.41 -1.99 4.11
C ASP A 469 -8.27 -2.08 5.11
N GLY A 470 -7.18 -1.35 4.85
CA GLY A 470 -6.03 -1.27 5.75
C GLY A 470 -6.42 -0.66 7.10
N ALA A 471 -7.18 0.43 7.08
CA ALA A 471 -7.67 1.09 8.30
C ALA A 471 -8.67 0.21 9.05
N ALA A 472 -9.56 -0.49 8.34
CA ALA A 472 -10.52 -1.41 8.94
C ALA A 472 -9.82 -2.52 9.74
N ARG A 473 -8.73 -3.09 9.22
CA ARG A 473 -7.95 -4.13 9.92
C ARG A 473 -7.37 -3.64 11.23
N VAL A 474 -6.80 -2.43 11.24
CA VAL A 474 -6.24 -1.81 12.45
C VAL A 474 -7.34 -1.50 13.46
N TYR A 475 -8.46 -0.95 12.98
CA TYR A 475 -9.57 -0.52 13.81
C TYR A 475 -10.38 -1.67 14.41
N ASP A 476 -10.44 -2.83 13.75
CA ASP A 476 -11.28 -3.97 14.14
C ASP A 476 -10.96 -4.50 15.54
N LEU A 477 -9.72 -4.37 16.02
CA LEU A 477 -9.37 -4.74 17.40
C LEU A 477 -10.15 -3.96 18.44
N ILE A 478 -10.39 -2.67 18.17
CA ILE A 478 -11.15 -1.79 19.05
C ILE A 478 -12.62 -2.20 18.98
N VAL A 479 -13.17 -2.32 17.77
CA VAL A 479 -14.57 -2.76 17.56
C VAL A 479 -14.86 -4.10 18.24
N MET A 480 -13.98 -5.08 18.07
CA MET A 480 -14.10 -6.39 18.71
C MET A 480 -14.03 -6.31 20.24
N GLY A 481 -13.10 -5.52 20.79
CA GLY A 481 -12.99 -5.36 22.23
C GLY A 481 -14.19 -4.66 22.86
N GLU A 482 -14.74 -3.63 22.21
CA GLU A 482 -15.97 -2.97 22.67
C GLU A 482 -17.19 -3.91 22.56
N ALA A 483 -17.16 -4.86 21.61
CA ALA A 483 -18.14 -5.94 21.51
C ALA A 483 -17.88 -7.11 22.50
N GLY A 484 -16.89 -6.99 23.39
CA GLY A 484 -16.58 -7.99 24.43
C GLY A 484 -15.62 -9.11 24.00
N VAL A 485 -14.91 -8.96 22.89
CA VAL A 485 -13.91 -9.92 22.40
C VAL A 485 -12.50 -9.41 22.68
N ASP A 486 -11.86 -9.97 23.71
CA ASP A 486 -10.54 -9.55 24.19
C ASP A 486 -9.38 -10.18 23.41
N LEU A 487 -9.12 -9.69 22.19
CA LEU A 487 -7.91 -10.10 21.44
C LEU A 487 -6.67 -9.33 21.91
N HIS A 488 -5.72 -10.05 22.51
CA HIS A 488 -4.42 -9.53 22.91
C HIS A 488 -3.31 -10.52 22.55
N GLY A 489 -2.06 -10.06 22.56
CA GLY A 489 -0.88 -10.92 22.38
C GLY A 489 -0.89 -11.70 21.08
N SER A 490 -1.47 -11.12 20.03
CA SER A 490 -1.63 -11.74 18.73
C SER A 490 -1.05 -10.86 17.63
N PHE A 491 -0.50 -11.50 16.59
CA PHE A 491 -0.31 -10.89 15.29
C PHE A 491 -1.52 -11.21 14.42
N LEU A 492 -2.29 -10.20 14.03
CA LEU A 492 -3.48 -10.38 13.21
C LEU A 492 -3.14 -10.19 11.74
N LYS A 493 -3.58 -11.16 10.93
CA LYS A 493 -3.59 -11.07 9.47
C LYS A 493 -5.00 -11.40 8.99
N ASP A 494 -5.55 -10.57 8.11
CA ASP A 494 -6.92 -10.73 7.58
C ASP A 494 -7.97 -10.92 8.70
N PHE A 495 -7.89 -10.08 9.74
CA PHE A 495 -8.78 -10.07 10.91
C PHE A 495 -8.69 -11.31 11.83
N LYS A 496 -7.66 -12.17 11.66
CA LYS A 496 -7.51 -13.40 12.45
C LYS A 496 -6.09 -13.54 13.02
N PRO A 497 -5.91 -14.18 14.18
CA PRO A 497 -4.59 -14.55 14.68
C PRO A 497 -3.81 -15.36 13.64
N SER A 498 -2.56 -14.98 13.44
CA SER A 498 -1.62 -15.54 12.48
C SER A 498 -0.30 -15.86 13.20
N PRO A 499 0.51 -16.81 12.69
CA PRO A 499 1.84 -17.07 13.25
C PRO A 499 2.69 -15.80 13.32
N TRP A 500 3.51 -15.71 14.37
CA TRP A 500 4.51 -14.65 14.57
C TRP A 500 5.66 -14.71 13.56
#